data_AF-A0A7J2MEJ0-F1
#
_entry.id   AF-A0A7J2MEJ0-F1
#
_cell.length_a   1.000
_cell.length_b   1.000
_cell.length_c   1.000
_cell.angle_alpha   90.00
_cell.angle_beta   90.00
_cell.angle_gamma   90.00
#
_symmetry.space_group_name_H-M   'P 1'
#
loop_
_entity.id
_entity.type
_entity.pdbx_description
1 polymer ?
#
loop_
_entity_poly.entity_id
_entity_poly.type
_entity_poly.pdbx_seq_one_letter_code
_entity_poly.pdbx_strand_id
1 'polypeptide(L)'
;DCTDAYFKKEDLTRYSFEVQSYVRDDVEAELKLIEAHSGFAGSPIFIYKEDYSQYVPRGHYTRSEKLKNYFRAFMWYGRTSMLLKGSDAIPPGTADPYDPVGLISQYDARIQTTGACLIASEFAADGELMGKWDRIYSVTAFYVGLSDDLGPYEYIDALNSVFGGSFDPDNLNDETIGELKVKLTEYGSPKIYGGTGNCVAFTSEEANQFLNNTAGFRLMGQRFIPDSYMFTNLVGVYTGLYEGDGKKPFTFIIDGAGRPVRGFPRGLDVMALLGSDRSKELLDELNDSNYKYYDRQYKELEAEFDSFDTAEWNKNLYWSWLFALKPLLYDHGAGYPTFMQTDAWQDKELTTAMASWAELRHDTILYAKQSYTMVAMCAPPMGEEKPAVGYVEPVPEFYNRLLALTRMTNSGLAEMDVLDSSSKRRLENLESILTRLVNISSKELENEELSKDDYDFIKNFGDNLDGVIADVEDKAKKTTIVADVHTDGNTEQVLEEGVGYVDLIVVAYKLPDGRILVGAGPVMSYYEFKQPMDDRLTDEAWRELLDSNPPDRPEWASNVLRSR
;
A
#
# COMPACT_ATOMS: atom_id res chain seq x y z
N ASP A 1 -25.31 -15.98 -12.03
CA ASP A 1 -24.53 -16.86 -12.94
C ASP A 1 -23.04 -16.68 -12.67
N CYS A 2 -22.23 -17.73 -12.80
CA CYS A 2 -20.77 -17.66 -12.61
C CYS A 2 -20.08 -18.13 -13.88
N THR A 3 -19.63 -17.20 -14.74
CA THR A 3 -19.15 -17.50 -16.11
C THR A 3 -17.77 -16.96 -16.46
N ASP A 4 -17.10 -16.23 -15.56
CA ASP A 4 -15.77 -15.63 -15.80
C ASP A 4 -14.71 -15.92 -14.73
N ALA A 5 -14.99 -16.82 -13.78
CA ALA A 5 -13.99 -17.31 -12.82
C ALA A 5 -12.83 -18.06 -13.50
N TYR A 6 -13.08 -18.65 -14.68
CA TYR A 6 -12.12 -19.43 -15.47
C TYR A 6 -11.98 -18.88 -16.90
N PHE A 7 -10.87 -19.22 -17.55
CA PHE A 7 -10.67 -18.96 -18.97
C PHE A 7 -11.66 -19.75 -19.84
N LYS A 8 -12.22 -19.10 -20.86
CA LYS A 8 -13.09 -19.70 -21.87
C LYS A 8 -12.23 -20.36 -22.95
N LYS A 9 -12.80 -21.26 -23.77
CA LYS A 9 -12.02 -22.00 -24.78
C LYS A 9 -11.45 -21.07 -25.86
N GLU A 10 -12.16 -19.98 -26.10
CA GLU A 10 -11.81 -18.89 -27.01
C GLU A 10 -10.62 -18.09 -26.46
N ASP A 11 -10.56 -17.88 -25.14
CA ASP A 11 -9.43 -17.23 -24.47
C ASP A 11 -8.14 -18.03 -24.68
N LEU A 12 -8.19 -19.37 -24.60
CA LEU A 12 -7.02 -20.24 -24.84
C LEU A 12 -6.46 -20.15 -26.27
N THR A 13 -7.28 -19.72 -27.23
CA THR A 13 -6.84 -19.47 -28.62
C THR A 13 -6.32 -18.04 -28.80
N ARG A 14 -6.77 -17.10 -27.96
CA ARG A 14 -6.37 -15.68 -27.98
C ARG A 14 -5.06 -15.43 -27.23
N TYR A 15 -4.81 -16.16 -26.15
CA TYR A 15 -3.68 -15.97 -25.24
C TYR A 15 -2.68 -17.13 -25.33
N SER A 16 -2.34 -17.54 -26.55
CA SER A 16 -1.30 -18.55 -26.83
C SER A 16 0.04 -17.89 -27.15
N PHE A 17 1.12 -18.35 -26.52
CA PHE A 17 2.50 -17.93 -26.81
C PHE A 17 3.40 -19.16 -26.93
N GLU A 18 4.35 -19.16 -27.89
CA GLU A 18 5.36 -20.21 -28.03
C GLU A 18 6.73 -19.68 -27.60
N VAL A 19 7.24 -20.19 -26.47
CA VAL A 19 8.57 -19.80 -25.96
C VAL A 19 9.66 -20.30 -26.90
N GLN A 20 10.48 -19.37 -27.40
CA GLN A 20 11.55 -19.63 -28.34
C GLN A 20 12.57 -20.62 -27.73
N SER A 21 13.04 -21.58 -28.54
CA SER A 21 13.83 -22.71 -28.03
C SER A 21 15.19 -22.36 -27.44
N TYR A 22 15.67 -21.13 -27.59
CA TYR A 22 16.98 -20.67 -27.08
C TYR A 22 16.90 -19.95 -25.71
N VAL A 23 15.69 -19.68 -25.19
CA VAL A 23 15.42 -19.16 -23.82
C VAL A 23 14.48 -20.07 -23.03
N ARG A 24 14.11 -21.23 -23.60
CA ARG A 24 13.07 -22.09 -23.03
C ARG A 24 13.43 -22.59 -21.64
N ASP A 25 14.65 -23.06 -21.45
CA ASP A 25 15.09 -23.66 -20.19
C ASP A 25 15.11 -22.63 -19.05
N ASP A 26 15.51 -21.39 -19.34
CA ASP A 26 15.54 -20.26 -18.39
C ASP A 26 14.13 -19.81 -18.01
N VAL A 27 13.24 -19.62 -19.01
CA VAL A 27 11.83 -19.28 -18.80
C VAL A 27 11.10 -20.40 -18.02
N GLU A 28 11.39 -21.65 -18.34
CA GLU A 28 10.88 -22.81 -17.63
C GLU A 28 11.43 -22.94 -16.20
N ALA A 29 12.61 -22.38 -15.89
CA ALA A 29 13.17 -22.36 -14.55
C ALA A 29 12.58 -21.19 -13.72
N GLU A 30 12.49 -20.00 -14.31
CA GLU A 30 11.85 -18.81 -13.73
C GLU A 30 10.39 -19.10 -13.33
N LEU A 31 9.61 -19.69 -14.25
CA LEU A 31 8.21 -20.07 -13.98
C LEU A 31 8.07 -21.12 -12.87
N LYS A 32 9.06 -22.01 -12.68
CA LYS A 32 9.05 -22.99 -11.57
C LYS A 32 9.27 -22.31 -10.22
N LEU A 33 10.06 -21.24 -10.15
CA LEU A 33 10.23 -20.43 -8.94
C LEU A 33 8.96 -19.61 -8.65
N ILE A 34 8.39 -18.98 -9.67
CA ILE A 34 7.13 -18.21 -9.59
C ILE A 34 5.95 -19.05 -9.11
N GLU A 35 5.85 -20.33 -9.50
CA GLU A 35 4.78 -21.23 -9.02
C GLU A 35 5.09 -21.88 -7.65
N ALA A 36 6.37 -21.96 -7.24
CA ALA A 36 6.78 -22.54 -5.96
C ALA A 36 6.72 -21.56 -4.79
N HIS A 37 6.78 -20.25 -5.05
CA HIS A 37 6.63 -19.16 -4.09
C HIS A 37 7.59 -19.17 -2.88
N SER A 38 8.70 -19.92 -2.95
CA SER A 38 9.50 -20.33 -1.78
C SER A 38 10.52 -19.28 -1.28
N GLY A 39 10.12 -18.02 -1.18
CA GLY A 39 10.98 -16.93 -0.70
C GLY A 39 12.14 -16.59 -1.65
N PHE A 40 13.30 -16.19 -1.11
CA PHE A 40 14.42 -15.68 -1.88
C PHE A 40 15.20 -16.76 -2.66
N ALA A 41 15.18 -16.68 -4.00
CA ALA A 41 16.02 -17.48 -4.89
C ALA A 41 16.72 -16.60 -5.95
N GLY A 42 17.82 -17.08 -6.53
CA GLY A 42 18.47 -16.40 -7.66
C GLY A 42 17.67 -16.60 -8.96
N SER A 43 17.32 -15.52 -9.65
CA SER A 43 16.58 -15.57 -10.91
C SER A 43 17.45 -16.14 -12.04
N PRO A 44 17.00 -17.18 -12.76
CA PRO A 44 17.66 -17.66 -13.99
C PRO A 44 17.85 -16.59 -15.06
N ILE A 45 16.96 -15.59 -15.12
CA ILE A 45 16.97 -14.54 -16.14
C ILE A 45 17.76 -13.29 -15.70
N PHE A 46 17.63 -12.89 -14.43
CA PHE A 46 18.19 -11.63 -13.90
C PHE A 46 19.40 -11.79 -12.98
N ILE A 47 19.80 -13.03 -12.66
CA ILE A 47 21.00 -13.45 -11.89
C ILE A 47 20.96 -13.09 -10.39
N TYR A 48 20.47 -11.91 -10.02
CA TYR A 48 20.30 -11.50 -8.62
C TYR A 48 19.19 -12.28 -7.90
N LYS A 49 19.14 -12.18 -6.56
CA LYS A 49 18.06 -12.77 -5.75
C LYS A 49 16.76 -11.98 -5.84
N GLU A 50 15.66 -12.70 -6.02
CA GLU A 50 14.28 -12.19 -6.00
C GLU A 50 13.45 -12.96 -4.96
N ASP A 51 12.51 -12.27 -4.30
CA ASP A 51 11.55 -12.88 -3.37
C ASP A 51 10.37 -13.48 -4.14
N TYR A 52 10.38 -14.80 -4.32
CA TYR A 52 9.31 -15.50 -5.03
C TYR A 52 8.01 -15.64 -4.22
N SER A 53 8.01 -15.39 -2.90
CA SER A 53 6.77 -15.37 -2.11
C SER A 53 5.80 -14.25 -2.52
N GLN A 54 6.33 -13.23 -3.19
CA GLN A 54 5.57 -12.11 -3.76
C GLN A 54 4.56 -12.54 -4.83
N TYR A 55 4.81 -13.67 -5.50
CA TYR A 55 4.01 -14.09 -6.66
C TYR A 55 2.73 -14.85 -6.27
N VAL A 56 2.50 -15.12 -4.98
CA VAL A 56 1.25 -15.71 -4.46
C VAL A 56 0.08 -14.75 -4.72
N PRO A 57 -0.91 -15.09 -5.59
CA PRO A 57 -2.05 -14.23 -5.84
C PRO A 57 -2.94 -14.12 -4.60
N ARG A 58 -3.06 -12.92 -4.03
CA ARG A 58 -3.83 -12.63 -2.81
C ARG A 58 -4.58 -11.30 -2.92
N GLY A 59 -5.42 -10.96 -1.95
CA GLY A 59 -6.41 -9.90 -2.11
C GLY A 59 -7.48 -10.26 -3.16
N HIS A 60 -8.13 -9.24 -3.72
CA HIS A 60 -9.19 -9.42 -4.71
C HIS A 60 -8.78 -10.19 -5.99
N TYR A 61 -7.48 -10.42 -6.22
CA TYR A 61 -6.97 -11.20 -7.35
C TYR A 61 -7.23 -12.72 -7.25
N THR A 62 -7.59 -13.25 -6.07
CA THR A 62 -7.97 -14.67 -5.92
C THR A 62 -9.26 -15.05 -6.68
N ARG A 63 -10.10 -14.06 -7.03
CA ARG A 63 -11.48 -14.23 -7.49
C ARG A 63 -11.63 -14.89 -8.87
N SER A 64 -10.61 -14.85 -9.74
CA SER A 64 -10.62 -15.57 -11.03
C SER A 64 -9.22 -15.91 -11.53
N GLU A 65 -9.09 -16.94 -12.37
CA GLU A 65 -7.81 -17.29 -13.01
C GLU A 65 -7.26 -16.17 -13.90
N LYS A 66 -8.14 -15.32 -14.45
CA LYS A 66 -7.75 -14.11 -15.21
C LYS A 66 -7.05 -13.10 -14.31
N LEU A 67 -7.59 -12.85 -13.11
CA LEU A 67 -6.99 -11.95 -12.13
C LEU A 67 -5.72 -12.52 -11.51
N LYS A 68 -5.63 -13.84 -11.28
CA LYS A 68 -4.39 -14.50 -10.82
C LYS A 68 -3.24 -14.36 -11.84
N ASN A 69 -3.53 -14.61 -13.12
CA ASN A 69 -2.52 -14.44 -14.18
C ASN A 69 -2.12 -12.98 -14.36
N TYR A 70 -3.08 -12.05 -14.26
CA TYR A 70 -2.79 -10.61 -14.29
C TYR A 70 -1.91 -10.18 -13.12
N PHE A 71 -2.24 -10.62 -11.89
CA PHE A 71 -1.44 -10.39 -10.69
C PHE A 71 0.00 -10.86 -10.91
N ARG A 72 0.24 -12.12 -11.28
CA ARG A 72 1.61 -12.64 -11.42
C ARG A 72 2.41 -11.93 -12.51
N ALA A 73 1.79 -11.60 -13.65
CA ALA A 73 2.45 -10.86 -14.72
C ALA A 73 2.81 -9.42 -14.30
N PHE A 74 1.89 -8.71 -13.63
CA PHE A 74 2.12 -7.33 -13.22
C PHE A 74 3.13 -7.25 -12.05
N MET A 75 3.06 -8.20 -11.10
CA MET A 75 4.08 -8.37 -10.06
C MET A 75 5.47 -8.56 -10.66
N TRP A 76 5.61 -9.43 -11.66
CA TRP A 76 6.89 -9.64 -12.37
C TRP A 76 7.38 -8.33 -13.00
N TYR A 77 6.57 -7.67 -13.82
CA TYR A 77 6.94 -6.40 -14.48
C TYR A 77 7.20 -5.23 -13.52
N GLY A 78 6.70 -5.29 -12.28
CA GLY A 78 6.99 -4.32 -11.22
C GLY A 78 8.20 -4.69 -10.35
N ARG A 79 8.54 -5.97 -10.21
CA ARG A 79 9.61 -6.47 -9.32
C ARG A 79 10.92 -6.81 -10.01
N THR A 80 10.89 -7.25 -11.26
CA THR A 80 12.12 -7.42 -12.06
C THR A 80 12.63 -6.08 -12.54
N SER A 81 13.91 -5.79 -12.24
CA SER A 81 14.65 -4.63 -12.71
C SER A 81 15.79 -5.07 -13.63
N MET A 82 15.95 -4.38 -14.76
CA MET A 82 17.16 -4.45 -15.58
C MET A 82 18.17 -3.44 -15.04
N LEU A 83 19.10 -3.92 -14.21
CA LEU A 83 19.96 -3.09 -13.37
C LEU A 83 20.91 -2.20 -14.19
N LEU A 84 20.98 -0.93 -13.80
CA LEU A 84 21.85 0.07 -14.42
C LEU A 84 23.32 -0.11 -14.01
N LYS A 85 23.59 -0.74 -12.87
CA LYS A 85 24.94 -0.91 -12.30
C LYS A 85 25.33 -2.36 -12.12
N GLY A 86 26.63 -2.61 -12.27
CA GLY A 86 27.29 -3.84 -11.86
C GLY A 86 28.67 -3.55 -11.28
N SER A 87 29.32 -4.57 -10.76
CA SER A 87 30.68 -4.51 -10.20
C SER A 87 31.69 -5.24 -11.09
N ASP A 88 32.92 -4.74 -11.18
CA ASP A 88 34.05 -5.45 -11.80
C ASP A 88 34.62 -6.55 -10.89
N ALA A 89 34.23 -6.57 -9.60
CA ALA A 89 34.61 -7.63 -8.67
C ALA A 89 33.73 -8.89 -8.80
N ILE A 90 32.53 -8.76 -9.35
CA ILE A 90 31.58 -9.87 -9.56
C ILE A 90 31.83 -10.52 -10.93
N PRO A 91 32.06 -11.85 -11.00
CA PRO A 91 32.16 -12.57 -12.27
C PRO A 91 30.86 -12.54 -13.10
N PRO A 92 30.94 -12.50 -14.45
CA PRO A 92 29.78 -12.63 -15.34
C PRO A 92 28.91 -13.87 -15.04
N GLY A 93 27.59 -13.70 -15.08
CA GLY A 93 26.63 -14.75 -14.73
C GLY A 93 26.53 -15.04 -13.22
N THR A 94 27.01 -14.12 -12.37
CA THR A 94 26.90 -14.25 -10.90
C THR A 94 26.45 -12.94 -10.24
N ALA A 95 26.02 -13.03 -8.97
CA ALA A 95 25.53 -11.92 -8.16
C ALA A 95 26.12 -11.99 -6.75
N ASP A 96 26.32 -10.84 -6.12
CA ASP A 96 26.78 -10.71 -4.73
C ASP A 96 25.94 -9.67 -3.97
N PRO A 97 25.17 -10.05 -2.94
CA PRO A 97 24.37 -9.12 -2.13
C PRO A 97 25.18 -8.26 -1.15
N TYR A 98 26.51 -8.46 -1.08
CA TYR A 98 27.42 -7.73 -0.21
C TYR A 98 28.34 -6.74 -0.97
N ASP A 99 28.31 -6.72 -2.31
CA ASP A 99 29.15 -5.80 -3.11
C ASP A 99 28.58 -4.36 -3.11
N PRO A 100 29.36 -3.35 -2.68
CA PRO A 100 28.89 -1.97 -2.55
C PRO A 100 28.79 -1.19 -3.88
N VAL A 101 29.27 -1.75 -5.00
CA VAL A 101 29.31 -1.10 -6.32
C VAL A 101 28.13 -1.54 -7.20
N GLY A 102 27.75 -2.82 -7.17
CA GLY A 102 26.61 -3.35 -7.92
C GLY A 102 26.31 -4.81 -7.61
N LEU A 103 25.05 -5.23 -7.83
CA LEU A 103 24.55 -6.54 -7.39
C LEU A 103 24.89 -7.71 -8.33
N ILE A 104 25.33 -7.40 -9.55
CA ILE A 104 25.69 -8.30 -10.65
C ILE A 104 26.99 -7.80 -11.31
N SER A 105 27.59 -8.53 -12.25
CA SER A 105 28.79 -8.04 -12.94
C SER A 105 28.50 -6.81 -13.82
N GLN A 106 29.51 -5.99 -14.11
CA GLN A 106 29.40 -4.91 -15.11
C GLN A 106 28.98 -5.42 -16.50
N TYR A 107 29.37 -6.64 -16.86
CA TYR A 107 28.98 -7.28 -18.12
C TYR A 107 27.47 -7.57 -18.16
N ASP A 108 26.93 -8.16 -17.09
CA ASP A 108 25.51 -8.48 -16.98
C ASP A 108 24.66 -7.20 -16.89
N ALA A 109 25.13 -6.20 -16.14
CA ALA A 109 24.49 -4.88 -16.07
C ALA A 109 24.52 -4.14 -17.42
N ARG A 110 25.54 -4.34 -18.25
CA ARG A 110 25.53 -3.84 -19.65
C ARG A 110 24.46 -4.57 -20.46
N ILE A 111 24.36 -5.89 -20.39
CA ILE A 111 23.32 -6.66 -21.11
C ILE A 111 21.92 -6.21 -20.69
N GLN A 112 21.67 -6.07 -19.39
CA GLN A 112 20.38 -5.60 -18.87
C GLN A 112 20.08 -4.15 -19.32
N THR A 113 21.06 -3.24 -19.26
CA THR A 113 20.89 -1.86 -19.79
C THR A 113 20.59 -1.86 -21.29
N THR A 114 21.29 -2.67 -22.09
CA THR A 114 21.03 -2.83 -23.53
C THR A 114 19.62 -3.36 -23.80
N GLY A 115 19.16 -4.37 -23.05
CA GLY A 115 17.79 -4.91 -23.16
C GLY A 115 16.72 -3.86 -22.89
N ALA A 116 16.91 -3.05 -21.85
CA ALA A 116 16.02 -1.93 -21.52
C ALA A 116 15.98 -0.86 -22.63
N CYS A 117 17.14 -0.50 -23.21
CA CYS A 117 17.22 0.40 -24.35
C CYS A 117 16.47 -0.13 -25.57
N LEU A 118 16.58 -1.43 -25.87
CA LEU A 118 15.84 -2.04 -26.98
C LEU A 118 14.33 -1.98 -26.74
N ILE A 119 13.85 -2.36 -25.54
CA ILE A 119 12.43 -2.27 -25.17
C ILE A 119 11.91 -0.83 -25.30
N ALA A 120 12.65 0.15 -24.76
CA ALA A 120 12.30 1.56 -24.86
C ALA A 120 12.27 2.07 -26.31
N SER A 121 13.14 1.55 -27.19
CA SER A 121 13.17 1.93 -28.60
C SER A 121 11.96 1.43 -29.39
N GLU A 122 11.43 0.23 -29.08
CA GLU A 122 10.19 -0.28 -29.68
C GLU A 122 8.98 0.59 -29.25
N PHE A 123 8.93 1.03 -27.99
CA PHE A 123 7.94 2.01 -27.52
C PHE A 123 8.06 3.38 -28.22
N ALA A 124 9.28 3.86 -28.49
CA ALA A 124 9.48 5.10 -29.24
C ALA A 124 9.09 4.98 -30.72
N ALA A 125 9.19 3.77 -31.30
CA ALA A 125 8.87 3.51 -32.70
C ALA A 125 7.37 3.26 -32.96
N ASP A 126 6.67 2.57 -32.05
CA ASP A 126 5.25 2.25 -32.16
C ASP A 126 4.40 3.03 -31.13
N GLY A 127 3.80 4.14 -31.60
CA GLY A 127 2.87 4.95 -30.80
C GLY A 127 1.55 4.25 -30.45
N GLU A 128 1.15 3.17 -31.13
CA GLU A 128 0.01 2.33 -30.72
C GLU A 128 0.42 1.39 -29.58
N LEU A 129 1.66 0.90 -29.56
CA LEU A 129 2.23 0.15 -28.44
C LEU A 129 2.41 1.04 -27.20
N MET A 130 3.00 2.24 -27.38
CA MET A 130 3.14 3.22 -26.29
C MET A 130 1.77 3.64 -25.74
N GLY A 131 0.80 4.00 -26.60
CA GLY A 131 -0.54 4.37 -26.15
C GLY A 131 -1.31 3.27 -25.39
N LYS A 132 -1.00 1.99 -25.63
CA LYS A 132 -1.54 0.86 -24.83
C LYS A 132 -0.89 0.80 -23.45
N TRP A 133 0.43 0.96 -23.39
CA TRP A 133 1.17 0.99 -22.12
C TRP A 133 0.76 2.21 -21.28
N ASP A 134 0.68 3.39 -21.90
CA ASP A 134 0.20 4.64 -21.27
C ASP A 134 -1.20 4.50 -20.68
N ARG A 135 -2.14 3.83 -21.36
CA ARG A 135 -3.50 3.63 -20.82
C ARG A 135 -3.50 2.72 -19.58
N ILE A 136 -2.54 1.80 -19.45
CA ILE A 136 -2.37 0.97 -18.24
C ILE A 136 -1.62 1.75 -17.15
N TYR A 137 -0.54 2.43 -17.52
CA TYR A 137 0.32 3.16 -16.60
C TYR A 137 -0.38 4.38 -15.98
N SER A 138 -1.11 5.17 -16.78
CA SER A 138 -1.80 6.38 -16.33
C SER A 138 -2.94 6.08 -15.35
N VAL A 139 -3.73 5.03 -15.60
CA VAL A 139 -4.80 4.60 -14.69
C VAL A 139 -4.21 4.14 -13.36
N THR A 140 -3.19 3.27 -13.39
CA THR A 140 -2.54 2.78 -12.16
C THR A 140 -1.79 3.88 -11.41
N ALA A 141 -1.27 4.89 -12.12
CA ALA A 141 -0.64 6.07 -11.53
C ALA A 141 -1.64 7.07 -10.93
N PHE A 142 -2.84 7.19 -11.49
CA PHE A 142 -3.92 8.01 -10.91
C PHE A 142 -4.42 7.44 -9.57
N TYR A 143 -4.48 6.11 -9.44
CA TYR A 143 -4.79 5.45 -8.18
C TYR A 143 -3.68 5.62 -7.13
N VAL A 144 -2.44 5.26 -7.46
CA VAL A 144 -1.39 4.99 -6.44
C VAL A 144 -0.12 5.85 -6.57
N GLY A 145 -0.03 6.69 -7.60
CA GLY A 145 1.14 7.53 -7.88
C GLY A 145 2.12 6.94 -8.90
N LEU A 146 3.19 7.67 -9.19
CA LEU A 146 4.22 7.26 -10.14
C LEU A 146 5.18 6.23 -9.52
N SER A 147 5.92 5.51 -10.36
CA SER A 147 7.08 4.73 -9.89
C SER A 147 8.24 5.68 -9.53
N ASP A 148 9.07 5.26 -8.57
CA ASP A 148 10.40 5.82 -8.28
C ASP A 148 11.54 5.01 -8.95
N ASP A 149 11.20 4.00 -9.75
CA ASP A 149 12.11 3.27 -10.63
C ASP A 149 12.04 3.79 -12.07
N LEU A 150 13.12 3.60 -12.85
CA LEU A 150 13.20 4.04 -14.25
C LEU A 150 12.29 3.18 -15.13
N GLY A 151 11.63 3.79 -16.13
CA GLY A 151 10.74 3.10 -17.07
C GLY A 151 10.96 3.52 -18.53
N PRO A 152 9.96 3.28 -19.40
CA PRO A 152 10.04 3.64 -20.81
C PRO A 152 10.29 5.13 -21.06
N TYR A 153 9.66 6.04 -20.32
CA TYR A 153 9.83 7.49 -20.53
C TYR A 153 11.27 7.95 -20.32
N GLU A 154 11.90 7.50 -19.24
CA GLU A 154 13.25 7.91 -18.82
C GLU A 154 14.30 7.35 -19.80
N TYR A 155 14.11 6.11 -20.25
CA TYR A 155 14.96 5.49 -21.27
C TYR A 155 14.74 6.11 -22.67
N ILE A 156 13.52 6.52 -23.03
CA ILE A 156 13.25 7.21 -24.29
C ILE A 156 13.92 8.60 -24.30
N ASP A 157 13.85 9.38 -23.22
CA ASP A 157 14.60 10.65 -23.14
C ASP A 157 16.11 10.43 -23.20
N ALA A 158 16.64 9.43 -22.49
CA ALA A 158 18.06 9.09 -22.54
C ALA A 158 18.53 8.72 -23.96
N LEU A 159 17.78 7.86 -24.66
CA LEU A 159 18.03 7.51 -26.06
C LEU A 159 17.96 8.72 -26.99
N ASN A 160 16.96 9.60 -26.82
CA ASN A 160 16.83 10.84 -27.59
C ASN A 160 18.00 11.81 -27.33
N SER A 161 18.45 11.91 -26.08
CA SER A 161 19.55 12.79 -25.65
C SER A 161 20.92 12.32 -26.16
N VAL A 162 21.15 11.01 -26.27
CA VAL A 162 22.43 10.44 -26.75
C VAL A 162 22.46 10.29 -28.27
N PHE A 163 21.37 9.81 -28.88
CA PHE A 163 21.30 9.51 -30.33
C PHE A 163 20.58 10.58 -31.17
N GLY A 164 20.20 11.71 -30.58
CA GLY A 164 19.60 12.85 -31.30
C GLY A 164 18.24 12.55 -31.94
N GLY A 165 17.48 11.61 -31.39
CA GLY A 165 16.15 11.20 -31.89
C GLY A 165 16.16 10.19 -33.05
N SER A 166 17.30 9.57 -33.36
CA SER A 166 17.39 8.49 -34.36
C SER A 166 18.19 7.32 -33.80
N PHE A 167 17.51 6.40 -33.12
CA PHE A 167 18.13 5.21 -32.54
C PHE A 167 18.45 4.13 -33.60
N ASP A 168 19.58 3.45 -33.42
CA ASP A 168 19.99 2.26 -34.16
C ASP A 168 20.66 1.30 -33.14
N PRO A 169 20.18 0.05 -32.98
CA PRO A 169 20.77 -0.94 -32.09
C PRO A 169 22.28 -1.15 -32.25
N ASP A 170 22.82 -1.06 -33.47
CA ASP A 170 24.25 -1.29 -33.74
C ASP A 170 25.14 -0.20 -33.10
N ASN A 171 24.57 0.95 -32.70
CA ASN A 171 25.28 2.00 -31.99
C ASN A 171 25.47 1.71 -30.48
N LEU A 172 24.80 0.72 -29.86
CA LEU A 172 24.89 0.42 -28.41
C LEU A 172 26.23 -0.22 -27.99
N ASN A 173 27.25 0.63 -27.91
CA ASN A 173 28.61 0.31 -27.49
C ASN A 173 28.91 0.84 -26.06
N ASP A 174 30.05 0.46 -25.47
CA ASP A 174 30.41 0.81 -24.08
C ASP A 174 30.45 2.31 -23.78
N GLU A 175 30.85 3.15 -24.74
CA GLU A 175 30.87 4.62 -24.59
C GLU A 175 29.44 5.16 -24.50
N THR A 176 28.59 4.82 -25.47
CA THR A 176 27.18 5.25 -25.51
C THR A 176 26.34 4.69 -24.35
N ILE A 177 26.61 3.46 -23.91
CA ILE A 177 26.00 2.89 -22.70
C ILE A 177 26.45 3.67 -21.46
N GLY A 178 27.70 4.13 -21.40
CA GLY A 178 28.18 5.04 -20.36
C GLY A 178 27.42 6.37 -20.34
N GLU A 179 27.24 7.00 -21.51
CA GLU A 179 26.49 8.26 -21.65
C GLU A 179 25.01 8.09 -21.27
N LEU A 180 24.36 7.01 -21.71
CA LEU A 180 23.00 6.64 -21.31
C LEU A 180 22.87 6.45 -19.79
N LYS A 181 23.83 5.74 -19.17
CA LYS A 181 23.86 5.54 -17.71
C LYS A 181 24.01 6.87 -16.96
N VAL A 182 24.86 7.79 -17.43
CA VAL A 182 24.98 9.14 -16.86
C VAL A 182 23.66 9.89 -16.96
N LYS A 183 23.06 9.95 -18.16
CA LYS A 183 21.79 10.64 -18.40
C LYS A 183 20.64 10.06 -17.55
N LEU A 184 20.58 8.74 -17.38
CA LEU A 184 19.57 8.09 -16.53
C LEU A 184 19.73 8.40 -15.03
N THR A 185 20.93 8.76 -14.55
CA THR A 185 21.09 9.19 -13.13
C THR A 185 20.49 10.56 -12.83
N GLU A 186 20.10 11.36 -13.84
CA GLU A 186 19.42 12.64 -13.63
C GLU A 186 18.02 12.49 -13.00
N TYR A 187 17.38 11.34 -13.19
CA TYR A 187 16.05 11.02 -12.64
C TYR A 187 16.06 10.62 -11.15
N GLY A 188 17.26 10.44 -10.57
CA GLY A 188 17.46 10.01 -9.20
C GLY A 188 17.52 8.50 -9.02
N SER A 189 17.40 8.05 -7.78
CA SER A 189 17.35 6.64 -7.39
C SER A 189 16.01 6.33 -6.72
N PRO A 190 15.57 5.06 -6.69
CA PRO A 190 14.43 4.65 -5.87
C PRO A 190 14.61 5.10 -4.41
N LYS A 191 13.52 5.51 -3.77
CA LYS A 191 13.46 5.92 -2.35
C LYS A 191 13.10 4.77 -1.41
N ILE A 192 12.56 3.66 -1.93
CA ILE A 192 12.06 2.52 -1.16
C ILE A 192 12.72 1.23 -1.67
N TYR A 193 13.35 0.46 -0.77
CA TYR A 193 14.02 -0.79 -1.11
C TYR A 193 13.03 -1.95 -1.29
N GLY A 194 12.83 -2.41 -2.52
CA GLY A 194 11.87 -3.47 -2.86
C GLY A 194 12.35 -4.92 -2.67
N GLY A 195 13.46 -5.16 -1.96
CA GLY A 195 14.04 -6.50 -1.78
C GLY A 195 14.91 -7.02 -2.94
N THR A 196 15.02 -6.27 -4.05
CA THR A 196 15.85 -6.64 -5.21
C THR A 196 17.30 -6.95 -4.78
N GLY A 197 17.76 -8.17 -5.04
CA GLY A 197 19.09 -8.67 -4.68
C GLY A 197 19.24 -9.25 -3.28
N ASN A 198 18.29 -9.03 -2.35
CA ASN A 198 18.42 -9.36 -0.92
C ASN A 198 19.74 -8.83 -0.31
N CYS A 199 19.97 -7.53 -0.46
CA CYS A 199 21.17 -6.81 -0.04
C CYS A 199 21.32 -6.80 1.49
N VAL A 200 22.56 -6.77 1.99
CA VAL A 200 22.84 -6.75 3.43
C VAL A 200 23.68 -5.54 3.80
N ALA A 201 23.08 -4.58 4.53
CA ALA A 201 23.71 -3.35 4.97
C ALA A 201 24.01 -3.33 6.49
N PHE A 202 25.15 -2.77 6.87
CA PHE A 202 25.55 -2.58 8.26
C PHE A 202 25.42 -1.12 8.71
N THR A 203 25.48 -0.15 7.80
CA THR A 203 25.18 1.29 8.04
C THR A 203 24.09 1.82 7.10
N SER A 204 23.56 3.02 7.40
CA SER A 204 22.56 3.68 6.54
C SER A 204 23.18 4.25 5.26
N GLU A 205 24.46 4.63 5.26
CA GLU A 205 25.19 4.98 4.04
C GLU A 205 25.32 3.78 3.09
N GLU A 206 25.60 2.59 3.63
CA GLU A 206 25.62 1.35 2.86
C GLU A 206 24.23 1.01 2.31
N ALA A 207 23.16 1.12 3.13
CA ALA A 207 21.79 0.86 2.67
C ALA A 207 21.37 1.83 1.54
N ASN A 208 21.70 3.11 1.65
CA ASN A 208 21.48 4.11 0.60
C ASN A 208 22.27 3.79 -0.68
N GLN A 209 23.49 3.26 -0.55
CA GLN A 209 24.28 2.80 -1.69
C GLN A 209 23.67 1.55 -2.35
N PHE A 210 23.24 0.55 -1.57
CA PHE A 210 22.55 -0.63 -2.10
C PHE A 210 21.23 -0.28 -2.79
N LEU A 211 20.45 0.65 -2.22
CA LEU A 211 19.23 1.18 -2.83
C LEU A 211 19.52 1.82 -4.19
N ASN A 212 20.54 2.69 -4.27
CA ASN A 212 21.04 3.27 -5.51
C ASN A 212 21.61 2.22 -6.49
N ASN A 213 22.05 1.05 -6.00
CA ASN A 213 22.47 -0.08 -6.84
C ASN A 213 21.29 -0.95 -7.36
N THR A 214 20.07 -0.79 -6.83
CA THR A 214 18.85 -1.41 -7.41
C THR A 214 18.25 -0.63 -8.59
N ALA A 215 18.73 0.59 -8.84
CA ALA A 215 18.25 1.44 -9.93
C ALA A 215 18.44 0.75 -11.29
N GLY A 216 17.39 0.75 -12.09
CA GLY A 216 17.31 0.05 -13.37
C GLY A 216 15.92 0.16 -13.98
N PHE A 217 15.76 -0.36 -15.19
CA PHE A 217 14.48 -0.31 -15.92
C PHE A 217 13.48 -1.34 -15.37
N ARG A 218 12.26 -0.89 -15.10
CA ARG A 218 11.09 -1.72 -14.78
C ARG A 218 9.94 -1.37 -15.71
N LEU A 219 9.35 -2.38 -16.37
CA LEU A 219 8.28 -2.11 -17.36
C LEU A 219 7.01 -1.56 -16.70
N MET A 220 6.67 -2.04 -15.50
CA MET A 220 5.53 -1.56 -14.70
C MET A 220 5.97 -1.32 -13.25
N GLY A 221 7.07 -0.60 -13.04
CA GLY A 221 7.69 -0.37 -11.73
C GLY A 221 6.68 0.00 -10.63
N GLN A 222 6.81 -0.61 -9.46
CA GLN A 222 5.88 -0.40 -8.34
C GLN A 222 5.89 1.08 -7.90
N ARG A 223 4.75 1.55 -7.36
CA ARG A 223 4.49 2.97 -7.10
C ARG A 223 5.08 3.42 -5.76
N PHE A 224 5.69 4.60 -5.76
CA PHE A 224 6.15 5.22 -4.52
C PHE A 224 4.94 5.62 -3.65
N ILE A 225 4.84 5.01 -2.47
CA ILE A 225 3.81 5.34 -1.47
C ILE A 225 4.47 5.84 -0.16
N PRO A 226 3.92 6.90 0.45
CA PRO A 226 4.58 7.65 1.52
C PRO A 226 4.79 6.83 2.79
N ASP A 227 3.87 5.96 3.15
CA ASP A 227 3.91 5.14 4.36
C ASP A 227 4.94 3.99 4.27
N SER A 228 5.10 3.35 3.10
CA SER A 228 6.23 2.42 2.90
C SER A 228 7.58 3.16 2.89
N TYR A 229 7.62 4.46 2.54
CA TYR A 229 8.82 5.31 2.70
C TYR A 229 9.08 5.68 4.17
N MET A 230 8.04 6.04 4.95
CA MET A 230 8.14 6.21 6.40
C MET A 230 8.72 4.95 7.05
N PHE A 231 8.14 3.78 6.77
CA PHE A 231 8.62 2.49 7.27
C PHE A 231 10.07 2.21 6.89
N THR A 232 10.47 2.44 5.64
CA THR A 232 11.86 2.22 5.18
C THR A 232 12.87 3.03 6.00
N ASN A 233 12.52 4.28 6.36
CA ASN A 233 13.39 5.17 7.14
C ASN A 233 13.31 4.96 8.66
N LEU A 234 12.33 4.17 9.13
CA LEU A 234 12.11 3.84 10.54
C LEU A 234 12.41 2.36 10.88
N VAL A 235 13.30 1.70 10.13
CA VAL A 235 13.78 0.34 10.45
C VAL A 235 15.30 0.18 10.32
N GLY A 236 15.82 -0.90 10.91
CA GLY A 236 17.16 -1.44 10.72
C GLY A 236 18.28 -0.43 11.00
N VAL A 237 19.10 -0.18 9.99
CA VAL A 237 20.28 0.70 10.09
C VAL A 237 19.93 2.18 10.25
N TYR A 238 18.74 2.61 9.84
CA TYR A 238 18.34 4.02 9.93
C TYR A 238 17.99 4.43 11.36
N THR A 239 17.34 3.56 12.13
CA THR A 239 17.04 3.77 13.56
C THR A 239 18.17 3.35 14.48
N GLY A 240 19.10 2.52 14.00
CA GLY A 240 20.23 2.04 14.77
C GLY A 240 19.86 0.99 15.82
N LEU A 241 20.70 0.90 16.86
CA LEU A 241 20.57 -0.12 17.91
C LEU A 241 19.50 0.26 18.94
N TYR A 242 18.82 -0.76 19.48
CA TYR A 242 17.90 -0.64 20.61
C TYR A 242 18.66 -0.27 21.90
N GLU A 243 18.23 0.78 22.60
CA GLU A 243 18.91 1.28 23.81
C GLU A 243 18.13 1.00 25.12
N GLY A 244 16.91 0.43 25.03
CA GLY A 244 16.09 0.09 26.19
C GLY A 244 16.56 -1.11 27.03
N ASP A 245 16.22 -1.10 28.31
CA ASP A 245 16.58 -2.12 29.31
C ASP A 245 15.42 -3.08 29.70
N GLY A 246 14.17 -2.71 29.37
CA GLY A 246 12.95 -3.46 29.71
C GLY A 246 12.57 -4.62 28.77
N LYS A 247 11.26 -4.96 28.77
CA LYS A 247 10.63 -5.91 27.84
C LYS A 247 11.04 -5.54 26.40
N LYS A 248 11.37 -6.53 25.57
CA LYS A 248 11.59 -6.25 24.14
C LYS A 248 10.27 -5.84 23.49
N PRO A 249 10.22 -4.70 22.78
CA PRO A 249 9.01 -4.18 22.17
C PRO A 249 8.70 -4.97 20.89
N PHE A 250 7.56 -4.72 20.25
CA PHE A 250 7.14 -5.49 19.06
C PHE A 250 8.14 -5.37 17.92
N THR A 251 8.68 -4.17 17.70
CA THR A 251 9.60 -3.86 16.60
C THR A 251 10.99 -4.48 16.72
N PHE A 252 11.36 -5.04 17.88
CA PHE A 252 12.70 -5.55 18.16
C PHE A 252 13.00 -6.90 17.49
N ILE A 253 14.15 -7.01 16.84
CA ILE A 253 14.77 -8.30 16.45
C ILE A 253 16.27 -8.33 16.77
N ILE A 254 16.87 -9.52 16.67
CA ILE A 254 18.32 -9.72 16.60
C ILE A 254 18.67 -10.01 15.14
N ASP A 255 19.53 -9.20 14.52
CA ASP A 255 19.88 -9.34 13.11
C ASP A 255 20.88 -10.48 12.84
N GLY A 256 21.17 -10.74 11.57
CA GLY A 256 22.14 -11.77 11.15
C GLY A 256 23.59 -11.55 11.66
N ALA A 257 23.90 -10.37 12.19
CA ALA A 257 25.18 -10.05 12.84
C ALA A 257 25.11 -10.07 14.38
N GLY A 258 23.96 -10.47 14.95
CA GLY A 258 23.74 -10.52 16.40
C GLY A 258 23.39 -9.16 17.03
N ARG A 259 23.06 -8.14 16.24
CA ARG A 259 22.79 -6.77 16.70
C ARG A 259 21.31 -6.60 17.07
N PRO A 260 20.98 -5.93 18.18
CA PRO A 260 19.60 -5.59 18.53
C PRO A 260 19.11 -4.37 17.75
N VAL A 261 18.20 -4.57 16.79
CA VAL A 261 17.72 -3.53 15.84
C VAL A 261 16.20 -3.49 15.74
N ARG A 262 15.67 -2.41 15.16
CA ARG A 262 14.24 -2.24 14.84
C ARG A 262 13.95 -3.00 13.54
N GLY A 263 13.58 -4.27 13.63
CA GLY A 263 13.33 -5.13 12.45
C GLY A 263 12.02 -4.85 11.74
N PHE A 264 11.07 -4.22 12.43
CA PHE A 264 9.73 -3.93 11.94
C PHE A 264 9.33 -2.50 12.28
N PRO A 265 8.43 -1.88 11.51
CA PRO A 265 7.68 -0.72 11.95
C PRO A 265 6.48 -1.11 12.84
N ARG A 266 5.68 -0.12 13.25
CA ARG A 266 4.29 -0.30 13.73
C ARG A 266 3.33 0.46 12.79
N GLY A 267 2.06 0.06 12.72
CA GLY A 267 1.01 0.92 12.15
C GLY A 267 0.91 2.30 12.84
N LEU A 268 1.30 2.37 14.12
CA LEU A 268 1.47 3.61 14.89
C LEU A 268 2.48 4.60 14.27
N ASP A 269 3.53 4.13 13.60
CA ASP A 269 4.55 5.01 13.00
C ASP A 269 3.94 5.93 11.93
N VAL A 270 3.03 5.38 11.11
CA VAL A 270 2.29 6.12 10.08
C VAL A 270 1.37 7.14 10.73
N MET A 271 0.62 6.73 11.75
CA MET A 271 -0.36 7.60 12.41
C MET A 271 0.32 8.74 13.18
N ALA A 272 1.47 8.50 13.79
CA ALA A 272 2.30 9.53 14.41
C ALA A 272 2.76 10.59 13.38
N LEU A 273 3.30 10.15 12.24
CA LEU A 273 3.73 11.05 11.13
C LEU A 273 2.56 11.68 10.36
N LEU A 274 1.34 11.17 10.51
CA LEU A 274 0.10 11.83 10.10
C LEU A 274 -0.44 12.80 11.18
N GLY A 275 0.28 13.02 12.28
CA GLY A 275 0.00 14.02 13.30
C GLY A 275 -0.74 13.52 14.54
N SER A 276 -0.84 12.20 14.74
CA SER A 276 -1.43 11.63 15.96
C SER A 276 -0.42 11.68 17.12
N ASP A 277 -0.53 12.67 17.99
CA ASP A 277 0.30 12.74 19.19
C ASP A 277 0.05 11.54 20.13
N ARG A 278 -1.19 11.04 20.21
CA ARG A 278 -1.54 9.78 20.89
C ARG A 278 -0.76 8.56 20.36
N SER A 279 -0.42 8.54 19.07
CA SER A 279 0.41 7.46 18.49
C SER A 279 1.88 7.59 18.89
N LYS A 280 2.39 8.82 19.06
CA LYS A 280 3.74 9.07 19.60
C LYS A 280 3.84 8.58 21.05
N GLU A 281 2.84 8.90 21.89
CA GLU A 281 2.75 8.40 23.25
C GLU A 281 2.78 6.86 23.30
N LEU A 282 1.97 6.19 22.48
CA LEU A 282 1.92 4.73 22.43
C LEU A 282 3.24 4.10 21.96
N LEU A 283 3.97 4.72 21.03
CA LEU A 283 5.30 4.25 20.60
C LEU A 283 6.34 4.36 21.73
N ASP A 284 6.26 5.40 22.56
CA ASP A 284 7.09 5.57 23.75
C ASP A 284 6.69 4.61 24.89
N GLU A 285 5.38 4.48 25.19
CA GLU A 285 4.85 3.59 26.23
C GLU A 285 5.14 2.10 25.94
N LEU A 286 5.02 1.68 24.68
CA LEU A 286 5.35 0.33 24.22
C LEU A 286 6.86 0.14 23.98
N ASN A 287 7.64 1.22 24.10
CA ASN A 287 9.10 1.28 23.94
C ASN A 287 9.58 0.93 22.50
N ASP A 288 8.70 1.07 21.51
CA ASP A 288 8.95 0.87 20.07
C ASP A 288 9.69 2.05 19.42
N SER A 289 9.85 3.19 20.12
CA SER A 289 10.67 4.34 19.72
C SER A 289 12.14 4.25 20.20
N ASN A 290 12.46 3.34 21.14
CA ASN A 290 13.70 3.37 21.93
C ASN A 290 14.93 2.78 21.20
N TYR A 291 15.31 3.45 20.11
CA TYR A 291 16.47 3.13 19.28
C TYR A 291 17.30 4.38 19.00
N LYS A 292 18.63 4.23 19.02
CA LYS A 292 19.66 5.28 19.05
C LYS A 292 19.48 6.46 18.07
N TYR A 293 18.89 6.23 16.91
CA TYR A 293 18.68 7.23 15.85
C TYR A 293 17.20 7.41 15.46
N TYR A 294 16.27 6.66 16.05
CA TYR A 294 14.82 6.76 15.78
C TYR A 294 14.34 8.21 15.93
N ASP A 295 14.68 8.82 17.06
CA ASP A 295 14.30 10.18 17.44
C ASP A 295 14.73 11.26 16.43
N ARG A 296 15.80 10.98 15.67
CA ARG A 296 16.30 11.82 14.58
C ARG A 296 15.54 11.54 13.28
N GLN A 297 15.45 10.28 12.84
CA GLN A 297 14.78 9.95 11.59
C GLN A 297 13.28 10.29 11.62
N TYR A 298 12.64 10.09 12.77
CA TYR A 298 11.26 10.54 13.00
C TYR A 298 11.11 12.05 12.77
N LYS A 299 12.01 12.89 13.33
CA LYS A 299 11.95 14.36 13.18
C LYS A 299 12.36 14.84 11.77
N GLU A 300 13.21 14.10 11.07
CA GLU A 300 13.53 14.37 9.65
C GLU A 300 12.31 14.08 8.75
N LEU A 301 11.56 13.00 9.02
CA LEU A 301 10.31 12.67 8.32
C LEU A 301 9.16 13.63 8.68
N GLU A 302 8.95 13.93 9.97
CA GLU A 302 7.90 14.84 10.45
C GLU A 302 8.05 16.21 9.77
N ALA A 303 9.28 16.74 9.66
CA ALA A 303 9.57 17.98 8.95
C ALA A 303 9.39 17.91 7.42
N GLU A 304 9.54 16.74 6.78
CA GLU A 304 9.19 16.56 5.35
C GLU A 304 7.66 16.56 5.17
N PHE A 305 6.92 15.77 5.95
CA PHE A 305 5.47 15.60 5.82
C PHE A 305 4.64 16.81 6.27
N ASP A 306 5.11 17.59 7.24
CA ASP A 306 4.50 18.88 7.62
C ASP A 306 4.79 20.01 6.62
N SER A 307 5.74 19.84 5.70
CA SER A 307 6.02 20.82 4.65
C SER A 307 5.03 20.77 3.47
N PHE A 308 4.31 19.65 3.31
CA PHE A 308 3.46 19.39 2.15
C PHE A 308 2.15 20.19 2.15
N ASP A 309 1.88 20.89 1.05
CA ASP A 309 0.65 21.66 0.87
C ASP A 309 -0.57 20.80 0.43
N THR A 310 -1.75 21.43 0.35
CA THR A 310 -2.99 20.74 -0.03
C THR A 310 -2.96 20.13 -1.44
N ALA A 311 -2.25 20.73 -2.40
CA ALA A 311 -2.08 20.15 -3.73
C ALA A 311 -1.14 18.94 -3.67
N GLU A 312 -0.11 18.97 -2.83
CA GLU A 312 0.76 17.82 -2.60
C GLU A 312 0.04 16.64 -1.96
N TRP A 313 -0.80 16.91 -0.95
CA TRP A 313 -1.68 15.90 -0.35
C TRP A 313 -2.79 15.39 -1.28
N ASN A 314 -3.04 16.03 -2.43
CA ASN A 314 -4.05 15.59 -3.41
C ASN A 314 -3.43 15.18 -4.77
N LYS A 315 -2.15 14.80 -4.81
CA LYS A 315 -1.41 14.37 -6.03
C LYS A 315 -2.03 13.15 -6.75
N ASN A 316 -2.71 12.26 -6.03
CA ASN A 316 -3.35 11.03 -6.53
C ASN A 316 -4.33 10.49 -5.47
N LEU A 317 -5.15 9.48 -5.81
CA LEU A 317 -6.19 8.96 -4.91
C LEU A 317 -5.64 8.43 -3.56
N TYR A 318 -4.48 7.76 -3.56
CA TYR A 318 -3.84 7.22 -2.35
C TYR A 318 -3.45 8.32 -1.36
N TRP A 319 -2.78 9.36 -1.85
CA TRP A 319 -2.40 10.52 -1.02
C TRP A 319 -3.63 11.26 -0.50
N SER A 320 -4.65 11.43 -1.34
CA SER A 320 -5.93 12.04 -0.94
C SER A 320 -6.67 11.23 0.12
N TRP A 321 -6.56 9.89 0.14
CA TRP A 321 -7.17 9.05 1.18
C TRP A 321 -6.43 9.18 2.52
N LEU A 322 -5.10 9.12 2.53
CA LEU A 322 -4.31 9.40 3.73
C LEU A 322 -4.57 10.82 4.26
N PHE A 323 -4.70 11.79 3.37
CA PHE A 323 -5.10 13.15 3.74
C PHE A 323 -6.52 13.18 4.32
N ALA A 324 -7.45 12.40 3.80
CA ALA A 324 -8.80 12.31 4.36
C ALA A 324 -8.81 11.79 5.80
N LEU A 325 -7.86 10.92 6.21
CA LEU A 325 -7.78 10.37 7.56
C LEU A 325 -7.26 11.36 8.63
N LYS A 326 -6.38 12.32 8.28
CA LYS A 326 -5.73 13.21 9.29
C LYS A 326 -6.70 13.86 10.31
N PRO A 327 -7.92 14.34 9.94
CA PRO A 327 -8.85 14.96 10.90
C PRO A 327 -9.41 14.04 11.99
N LEU A 328 -9.32 12.72 11.84
CA LEU A 328 -9.66 11.75 12.89
C LEU A 328 -8.57 11.68 13.98
N LEU A 329 -7.35 12.12 13.66
CA LEU A 329 -6.16 11.99 14.51
C LEU A 329 -5.89 13.23 15.38
N TYR A 330 -6.78 14.24 15.34
CA TYR A 330 -6.59 15.54 16.00
C TYR A 330 -7.11 15.58 17.45
N ASP A 331 -6.47 16.42 18.27
CA ASP A 331 -6.90 16.71 19.64
C ASP A 331 -8.24 17.47 19.69
N HIS A 332 -9.33 16.76 19.98
CA HIS A 332 -10.66 17.33 20.17
C HIS A 332 -10.80 18.02 21.53
N GLY A 333 -10.25 19.23 21.63
CA GLY A 333 -10.27 20.04 22.86
C GLY A 333 -11.62 20.70 23.21
N ALA A 334 -11.55 21.70 24.09
CA ALA A 334 -12.73 22.38 24.63
C ALA A 334 -13.58 23.07 23.54
N GLY A 335 -14.75 22.49 23.25
CA GLY A 335 -15.68 22.91 22.20
C GLY A 335 -16.37 21.71 21.55
N TYR A 336 -15.66 20.59 21.43
CA TYR A 336 -16.20 19.32 20.96
C TYR A 336 -17.07 18.62 22.03
N PRO A 337 -17.96 17.68 21.65
CA PRO A 337 -18.69 16.82 22.59
C PRO A 337 -17.78 16.14 23.62
N THR A 338 -18.26 15.99 24.85
CA THR A 338 -17.43 15.53 25.99
C THR A 338 -16.91 14.10 25.89
N PHE A 339 -17.40 13.28 24.95
CA PHE A 339 -16.82 11.96 24.68
C PHE A 339 -15.57 12.06 23.80
N MET A 340 -15.54 13.00 22.83
CA MET A 340 -14.38 13.21 21.94
C MET A 340 -13.16 13.75 22.69
N GLN A 341 -13.39 14.46 23.80
CA GLN A 341 -12.36 14.99 24.70
C GLN A 341 -11.72 13.91 25.61
N THR A 342 -11.67 12.64 25.18
CA THR A 342 -11.17 11.53 25.99
C THR A 342 -10.23 10.61 25.21
N ASP A 343 -9.20 10.12 25.89
CA ASP A 343 -8.18 9.21 25.38
C ASP A 343 -8.82 7.95 24.78
N ALA A 344 -9.90 7.45 25.39
CA ALA A 344 -10.68 6.31 24.88
C ALA A 344 -11.45 6.60 23.57
N TRP A 345 -11.70 7.87 23.23
CA TRP A 345 -12.20 8.24 21.89
C TRP A 345 -11.07 8.42 20.89
N GLN A 346 -9.92 8.95 21.33
CA GLN A 346 -8.72 9.01 20.49
C GLN A 346 -8.25 7.60 20.10
N ASP A 347 -8.21 6.66 21.04
CA ASP A 347 -7.91 5.25 20.78
C ASP A 347 -8.95 4.63 19.79
N LYS A 348 -10.23 5.05 19.82
CA LYS A 348 -11.28 4.64 18.87
C LYS A 348 -11.07 5.23 17.47
N GLU A 349 -10.75 6.51 17.39
CA GLU A 349 -10.51 7.20 16.11
C GLU A 349 -9.24 6.70 15.45
N LEU A 350 -8.19 6.49 16.24
CA LEU A 350 -6.95 5.85 15.82
C LEU A 350 -7.21 4.44 15.27
N THR A 351 -7.99 3.62 15.98
CA THR A 351 -8.42 2.28 15.50
C THR A 351 -9.22 2.37 14.19
N THR A 352 -10.06 3.39 14.03
CA THR A 352 -10.89 3.60 12.83
C THR A 352 -10.04 4.06 11.63
N ALA A 353 -9.08 4.96 11.86
CA ALA A 353 -8.11 5.42 10.87
C ALA A 353 -7.16 4.29 10.46
N MET A 354 -6.68 3.47 11.39
CA MET A 354 -5.89 2.26 11.11
C MET A 354 -6.64 1.26 10.25
N ALA A 355 -7.90 0.96 10.58
CA ALA A 355 -8.72 0.05 9.76
C ALA A 355 -8.95 0.58 8.33
N SER A 356 -9.20 1.89 8.17
CA SER A 356 -9.41 2.50 6.85
C SER A 356 -8.11 2.71 6.05
N TRP A 357 -6.97 2.90 6.71
CA TRP A 357 -5.65 2.83 6.08
C TRP A 357 -5.38 1.41 5.59
N ALA A 358 -5.71 0.40 6.39
CA ALA A 358 -5.55 -0.99 6.00
C ALA A 358 -6.43 -1.34 4.77
N GLU A 359 -7.69 -0.87 4.71
CA GLU A 359 -8.53 -0.96 3.49
C GLU A 359 -7.85 -0.34 2.25
N LEU A 360 -7.20 0.83 2.38
CA LEU A 360 -6.47 1.46 1.27
C LEU A 360 -5.30 0.58 0.78
N ARG A 361 -4.60 -0.11 1.69
CA ARG A 361 -3.50 -1.04 1.34
C ARG A 361 -4.01 -2.24 0.50
N HIS A 362 -5.27 -2.66 0.67
CA HIS A 362 -5.90 -3.74 -0.11
C HIS A 362 -6.16 -3.40 -1.57
N ASP A 363 -6.82 -2.29 -1.82
CA ASP A 363 -7.34 -2.01 -3.16
C ASP A 363 -6.20 -1.57 -4.09
N THR A 364 -5.18 -0.92 -3.53
CA THR A 364 -4.03 -0.39 -4.29
C THR A 364 -2.87 -1.39 -4.46
N ILE A 365 -3.00 -2.56 -3.85
CA ILE A 365 -1.97 -3.54 -3.53
C ILE A 365 -1.00 -3.88 -4.68
N LEU A 366 -1.51 -4.24 -5.87
CA LEU A 366 -0.70 -4.69 -7.02
C LEU A 366 0.19 -3.61 -7.61
N TYR A 367 -0.12 -2.34 -7.32
CA TYR A 367 0.54 -1.17 -7.88
C TYR A 367 1.41 -0.48 -6.83
N ALA A 368 0.93 -0.39 -5.58
CA ALA A 368 1.71 0.08 -4.44
C ALA A 368 3.06 -0.66 -4.34
N LYS A 369 4.15 0.02 -3.97
CA LYS A 369 5.41 -0.67 -3.61
C LYS A 369 5.18 -1.40 -2.29
N GLN A 370 5.10 -2.72 -2.44
CA GLN A 370 3.99 -3.46 -1.84
C GLN A 370 4.35 -4.10 -0.52
N SER A 371 3.35 -4.07 0.35
CA SER A 371 3.25 -4.88 1.55
C SER A 371 1.72 -4.94 1.88
N TYR A 372 1.13 -6.16 1.97
CA TYR A 372 -0.12 -6.61 1.25
C TYR A 372 -1.51 -6.31 1.92
N THR A 373 -2.68 -7.03 1.93
CA THR A 373 -3.43 -8.25 1.40
C THR A 373 -4.95 -7.80 1.39
N MET A 374 -6.06 -8.59 1.52
CA MET A 374 -7.26 -8.34 2.42
C MET A 374 -8.63 -9.03 2.06
N VAL A 375 -9.51 -9.27 3.06
CA VAL A 375 -10.36 -10.50 3.27
C VAL A 375 -11.92 -10.30 3.21
N ALA A 376 -12.80 -11.09 3.91
CA ALA A 376 -14.29 -11.05 3.75
C ALA A 376 -15.34 -11.70 4.78
N MET A 377 -16.09 -10.89 5.57
CA MET A 377 -17.36 -10.95 6.43
C MET A 377 -18.59 -11.92 6.23
N CYS A 378 -19.55 -11.97 7.18
CA CYS A 378 -20.99 -12.29 7.00
C CYS A 378 -21.88 -11.81 8.20
N ALA A 379 -23.24 -11.73 8.08
CA ALA A 379 -24.16 -11.30 9.18
C ALA A 379 -25.66 -11.75 9.02
N PRO A 380 -26.44 -11.94 10.13
CA PRO A 380 -27.91 -12.16 10.15
C PRO A 380 -28.75 -11.11 10.97
N PRO A 381 -30.12 -11.10 10.95
CA PRO A 381 -30.89 -9.83 10.89
C PRO A 381 -32.06 -9.54 11.89
N MET A 382 -32.66 -8.34 11.71
CA MET A 382 -34.03 -7.85 12.02
C MET A 382 -34.40 -7.16 13.37
N GLY A 383 -35.13 -6.03 13.24
CA GLY A 383 -35.97 -5.39 14.28
C GLY A 383 -36.57 -4.04 13.81
N GLU A 384 -37.87 -3.78 14.04
CA GLU A 384 -38.52 -2.48 13.72
C GLU A 384 -38.39 -1.46 14.86
N GLU A 385 -38.03 -0.21 14.54
CA GLU A 385 -37.79 0.85 15.54
C GLU A 385 -38.70 2.09 15.42
N LYS A 386 -38.85 2.77 16.56
CA LYS A 386 -39.52 4.07 16.77
C LYS A 386 -38.76 5.23 16.07
N PRO A 387 -39.18 6.50 16.19
CA PRO A 387 -38.34 7.62 15.79
C PRO A 387 -37.09 7.67 16.68
N ALA A 388 -35.94 7.30 16.13
CA ALA A 388 -34.65 7.48 16.78
C ALA A 388 -34.24 8.95 16.66
N VAL A 389 -33.79 9.55 17.77
CA VAL A 389 -32.93 10.73 17.68
C VAL A 389 -31.54 10.15 17.40
N GLY A 390 -31.17 10.12 16.12
CA GLY A 390 -29.84 9.71 15.68
C GLY A 390 -28.84 10.87 15.79
N TYR A 391 -27.57 10.55 15.57
CA TYR A 391 -26.45 11.49 15.68
C TYR A 391 -25.40 11.10 14.63
N VAL A 392 -24.73 12.07 14.00
CA VAL A 392 -23.58 11.82 13.12
C VAL A 392 -22.30 12.20 13.86
N GLU A 393 -21.26 11.39 13.69
CA GLU A 393 -19.93 11.70 14.23
C GLU A 393 -19.43 13.04 13.66
N PRO A 394 -19.16 14.07 14.49
CA PRO A 394 -19.24 15.46 14.05
C PRO A 394 -17.91 15.95 13.47
N VAL A 395 -17.39 15.26 12.46
CA VAL A 395 -16.10 15.52 11.80
C VAL A 395 -16.34 16.01 10.36
N PRO A 396 -16.89 17.22 10.14
CA PRO A 396 -17.24 17.70 8.80
C PRO A 396 -16.02 17.86 7.89
N GLU A 397 -14.81 18.00 8.43
CA GLU A 397 -13.60 18.04 7.62
C GLU A 397 -13.29 16.68 6.97
N PHE A 398 -13.40 15.58 7.71
CA PHE A 398 -13.25 14.22 7.19
C PHE A 398 -14.23 13.96 6.04
N TYR A 399 -15.52 14.24 6.24
CA TYR A 399 -16.52 14.05 5.17
C TYR A 399 -16.31 14.98 3.96
N ASN A 400 -15.78 16.20 4.15
CA ASN A 400 -15.42 17.07 3.02
C ASN A 400 -14.22 16.54 2.23
N ARG A 401 -13.18 16.00 2.92
CA ARG A 401 -12.02 15.37 2.25
C ARG A 401 -12.46 14.12 1.48
N LEU A 402 -13.31 13.26 2.07
CA LEU A 402 -13.92 12.13 1.35
C LEU A 402 -14.81 12.57 0.17
N LEU A 403 -15.55 13.66 0.29
CA LEU A 403 -16.40 14.19 -0.79
C LEU A 403 -15.57 14.72 -1.97
N ALA A 404 -14.46 15.41 -1.69
CA ALA A 404 -13.50 15.82 -2.70
C ALA A 404 -12.86 14.61 -3.40
N LEU A 405 -12.47 13.60 -2.62
CA LEU A 405 -11.89 12.35 -3.13
C LEU A 405 -12.88 11.56 -4.01
N THR A 406 -14.13 11.42 -3.59
CA THR A 406 -15.18 10.75 -4.40
C THR A 406 -15.37 11.45 -5.75
N ARG A 407 -15.36 12.80 -5.76
CA ARG A 407 -15.44 13.62 -6.98
C ARG A 407 -14.21 13.49 -7.87
N MET A 408 -13.03 13.44 -7.28
CA MET A 408 -11.77 13.19 -7.99
C MET A 408 -11.82 11.83 -8.71
N THR A 409 -12.21 10.76 -8.00
CA THR A 409 -12.40 9.41 -8.57
C THR A 409 -13.43 9.39 -9.70
N ASN A 410 -14.61 10.00 -9.50
CA ASN A 410 -15.69 10.05 -10.49
C ASN A 410 -15.26 10.80 -11.76
N SER A 411 -14.54 11.91 -11.61
CA SER A 411 -14.09 12.75 -12.73
C SER A 411 -12.92 12.10 -13.49
N GLY A 412 -11.85 11.72 -12.78
CA GLY A 412 -10.64 11.17 -13.41
C GLY A 412 -10.86 9.85 -14.14
N LEU A 413 -11.63 8.92 -13.56
CA LEU A 413 -11.94 7.64 -14.22
C LEU A 413 -12.89 7.81 -15.42
N ALA A 414 -13.72 8.86 -15.44
CA ALA A 414 -14.55 9.20 -16.59
C ALA A 414 -13.74 9.87 -17.71
N GLU A 415 -12.80 10.76 -17.37
CA GLU A 415 -11.87 11.39 -18.33
C GLU A 415 -10.91 10.37 -18.95
N MET A 416 -10.51 9.34 -18.20
CA MET A 416 -9.69 8.22 -18.67
C MET A 416 -10.48 7.13 -19.45
N ASP A 417 -11.80 7.28 -19.65
CA ASP A 417 -12.64 6.31 -20.37
C ASP A 417 -12.61 4.89 -19.74
N VAL A 418 -12.52 4.80 -18.41
CA VAL A 418 -12.51 3.51 -17.67
C VAL A 418 -13.67 3.36 -16.67
N LEU A 419 -14.44 4.42 -16.41
CA LEU A 419 -15.59 4.38 -15.49
C LEU A 419 -16.88 3.91 -16.20
N ASP A 420 -17.37 2.72 -15.85
CA ASP A 420 -18.66 2.23 -16.33
C ASP A 420 -19.85 2.95 -15.66
N SER A 421 -21.02 2.89 -16.29
CA SER A 421 -22.21 3.61 -15.83
C SER A 421 -22.79 3.12 -14.48
N SER A 422 -22.51 1.88 -14.06
CA SER A 422 -22.88 1.39 -12.72
C SER A 422 -21.95 1.96 -11.65
N SER A 423 -20.63 1.94 -11.89
CA SER A 423 -19.64 2.54 -10.99
C SER A 423 -19.82 4.04 -10.85
N LYS A 424 -20.08 4.76 -11.95
CA LYS A 424 -20.40 6.18 -11.90
C LYS A 424 -21.59 6.47 -10.97
N ARG A 425 -22.69 5.74 -11.12
CA ARG A 425 -23.89 5.92 -10.29
C ARG A 425 -23.62 5.60 -8.80
N ARG A 426 -22.77 4.61 -8.49
CA ARG A 426 -22.33 4.34 -7.10
C ARG A 426 -21.57 5.53 -6.50
N LEU A 427 -20.66 6.14 -7.26
CA LEU A 427 -19.92 7.34 -6.82
C LEU A 427 -20.84 8.55 -6.66
N GLU A 428 -21.76 8.79 -7.60
CA GLU A 428 -22.77 9.87 -7.51
C GLU A 428 -23.68 9.72 -6.27
N ASN A 429 -24.06 8.48 -5.91
CA ASN A 429 -24.78 8.18 -4.68
C ASN A 429 -23.94 8.49 -3.43
N LEU A 430 -22.65 8.10 -3.43
CA LEU A 430 -21.72 8.37 -2.32
C LEU A 430 -21.45 9.87 -2.14
N GLU A 431 -21.30 10.64 -3.22
CA GLU A 431 -21.20 12.11 -3.16
C GLU A 431 -22.42 12.74 -2.48
N SER A 432 -23.62 12.24 -2.78
CA SER A 432 -24.87 12.71 -2.15
C SER A 432 -24.88 12.44 -0.64
N ILE A 433 -24.50 11.22 -0.23
CA ILE A 433 -24.42 10.80 1.17
C ILE A 433 -23.38 11.61 1.94
N LEU A 434 -22.17 11.76 1.40
CA LEU A 434 -21.11 12.57 2.03
C LEU A 434 -21.50 14.05 2.12
N THR A 435 -22.19 14.59 1.11
CA THR A 435 -22.77 15.95 1.17
C THR A 435 -23.82 16.06 2.29
N ARG A 436 -24.64 15.04 2.54
CA ARG A 436 -25.59 15.03 3.68
C ARG A 436 -24.83 15.00 5.02
N LEU A 437 -23.82 14.15 5.16
CA LEU A 437 -23.01 14.02 6.38
C LEU A 437 -22.32 15.34 6.77
N VAL A 438 -21.61 16.00 5.83
CA VAL A 438 -21.02 17.34 6.04
C VAL A 438 -22.04 18.32 6.64
N ASN A 439 -23.23 18.43 6.02
CA ASN A 439 -24.27 19.38 6.43
C ASN A 439 -24.93 19.06 7.77
N ILE A 440 -24.87 17.80 8.23
CA ILE A 440 -25.43 17.37 9.51
C ILE A 440 -24.39 17.58 10.62
N SER A 441 -23.15 17.15 10.41
CA SER A 441 -22.05 17.33 11.37
C SER A 441 -21.72 18.79 11.67
N SER A 442 -21.81 19.70 10.68
CA SER A 442 -21.66 21.14 10.93
C SER A 442 -22.74 21.67 11.88
N LYS A 443 -24.02 21.33 11.67
CA LYS A 443 -25.12 21.70 12.58
C LYS A 443 -24.92 21.16 13.98
N GLU A 444 -24.46 19.91 14.10
CA GLU A 444 -24.24 19.25 15.39
C GLU A 444 -23.09 19.91 16.19
N LEU A 445 -22.00 20.36 15.52
CA LEU A 445 -20.96 21.19 16.16
C LEU A 445 -21.50 22.57 16.55
N GLU A 446 -22.28 23.22 15.68
CA GLU A 446 -22.87 24.54 15.91
C GLU A 446 -24.04 24.50 16.93
N ASN A 447 -24.41 23.30 17.40
CA ASN A 447 -25.52 23.02 18.32
C ASN A 447 -26.90 23.45 17.76
N GLU A 448 -27.06 23.45 16.43
CA GLU A 448 -28.35 23.66 15.77
C GLU A 448 -29.26 22.43 15.87
N GLU A 449 -30.58 22.64 15.83
CA GLU A 449 -31.55 21.53 15.83
C GLU A 449 -31.68 20.91 14.43
N LEU A 450 -31.37 19.63 14.32
CA LEU A 450 -31.50 18.87 13.06
C LEU A 450 -32.96 18.84 12.57
N SER A 451 -33.13 18.92 11.24
CA SER A 451 -34.46 18.87 10.63
C SER A 451 -35.03 17.44 10.61
N LYS A 452 -36.34 17.30 10.38
CA LYS A 452 -36.97 15.99 10.20
C LYS A 452 -36.30 15.17 9.09
N ASP A 453 -35.91 15.82 7.99
CA ASP A 453 -35.29 15.16 6.85
C ASP A 453 -33.83 14.72 7.16
N ASP A 454 -33.17 15.39 8.11
CA ASP A 454 -31.88 14.97 8.66
C ASP A 454 -32.05 13.71 9.54
N TYR A 455 -33.03 13.69 10.45
CA TYR A 455 -33.33 12.49 11.24
C TYR A 455 -33.81 11.30 10.38
N ASP A 456 -34.63 11.54 9.36
CA ASP A 456 -35.06 10.49 8.43
C ASP A 456 -33.89 9.99 7.55
N PHE A 457 -32.90 10.83 7.22
CA PHE A 457 -31.66 10.38 6.57
C PHE A 457 -30.82 9.50 7.49
N ILE A 458 -30.61 9.92 8.76
CA ILE A 458 -29.83 9.15 9.74
C ILE A 458 -30.52 7.80 10.03
N LYS A 459 -31.86 7.80 10.19
CA LYS A 459 -32.61 6.56 10.46
C LYS A 459 -32.47 5.53 9.35
N ASN A 460 -32.48 5.96 8.08
CA ASN A 460 -32.42 5.08 6.91
C ASN A 460 -31.00 5.05 6.29
N PHE A 461 -29.95 5.31 7.08
CA PHE A 461 -28.57 5.41 6.57
C PHE A 461 -28.07 4.10 5.94
N GLY A 462 -28.48 2.94 6.45
CA GLY A 462 -28.20 1.64 5.84
C GLY A 462 -28.80 1.51 4.43
N ASP A 463 -30.10 1.74 4.30
CA ASP A 463 -30.84 1.73 3.03
C ASP A 463 -30.26 2.74 2.01
N ASN A 464 -29.71 3.86 2.47
CA ASN A 464 -29.00 4.83 1.62
C ASN A 464 -27.66 4.25 1.10
N LEU A 465 -26.90 3.53 1.94
CA LEU A 465 -25.63 2.89 1.55
C LEU A 465 -25.79 1.70 0.59
N ASP A 466 -26.92 1.00 0.59
CA ASP A 466 -27.22 -0.05 -0.40
C ASP A 466 -27.09 0.47 -1.85
N GLY A 467 -27.42 1.74 -2.08
CA GLY A 467 -27.22 2.42 -3.37
C GLY A 467 -25.76 2.64 -3.77
N VAL A 468 -24.82 2.61 -2.81
CA VAL A 468 -23.37 2.72 -3.04
C VAL A 468 -22.74 1.35 -3.29
N ILE A 469 -23.24 0.28 -2.65
CA ILE A 469 -22.72 -1.10 -2.81
C ILE A 469 -23.56 -1.99 -3.74
N ALA A 470 -24.51 -1.40 -4.47
CA ALA A 470 -25.32 -2.07 -5.48
C ALA A 470 -24.46 -2.73 -6.57
N ASP A 471 -24.83 -3.95 -6.97
CA ASP A 471 -24.15 -4.78 -7.98
C ASP A 471 -22.67 -5.13 -7.65
N VAL A 472 -22.17 -4.80 -6.46
CA VAL A 472 -20.86 -5.26 -5.94
C VAL A 472 -20.96 -6.73 -5.53
N GLU A 473 -19.92 -7.52 -5.78
CA GLU A 473 -19.88 -8.92 -5.36
C GLU A 473 -19.96 -9.06 -3.84
N ASP A 474 -20.71 -10.07 -3.37
CA ASP A 474 -20.79 -10.40 -1.94
C ASP A 474 -19.45 -10.89 -1.36
N LYS A 475 -18.40 -11.08 -2.16
CA LYS A 475 -17.02 -11.27 -1.67
C LYS A 475 -16.29 -9.96 -1.35
N ALA A 476 -16.74 -8.81 -1.88
CA ALA A 476 -16.05 -7.52 -1.78
C ALA A 476 -16.64 -6.56 -0.75
N LYS A 477 -17.91 -6.72 -0.35
CA LYS A 477 -18.63 -5.86 0.64
C LYS A 477 -18.16 -6.04 2.09
N LYS A 478 -16.94 -6.53 2.32
CA LYS A 478 -16.73 -7.52 3.39
C LYS A 478 -15.49 -7.24 4.27
N THR A 479 -15.73 -6.88 5.54
CA THR A 479 -14.79 -6.16 6.44
C THR A 479 -13.66 -6.95 7.15
N THR A 480 -13.56 -8.28 7.04
CA THR A 480 -12.75 -9.07 8.01
C THR A 480 -11.28 -9.23 7.63
N ILE A 481 -10.59 -8.11 7.36
CA ILE A 481 -9.42 -7.96 6.47
C ILE A 481 -7.99 -8.19 7.07
N VAL A 482 -6.95 -8.51 6.27
CA VAL A 482 -5.53 -8.77 6.70
C VAL A 482 -4.48 -8.33 5.65
N ALA A 483 -3.26 -7.94 6.04
CA ALA A 483 -2.34 -7.21 5.18
C ALA A 483 -0.83 -7.28 5.53
N ASP A 484 0.02 -7.91 4.70
CA ASP A 484 1.46 -8.05 4.98
C ASP A 484 2.32 -6.76 4.87
N VAL A 485 2.02 -5.66 5.59
CA VAL A 485 2.65 -4.31 5.41
C VAL A 485 4.16 -4.15 5.71
N HIS A 486 4.90 -5.20 6.09
CA HIS A 486 6.38 -5.18 6.06
C HIS A 486 6.98 -6.57 5.78
N THR A 487 8.26 -6.65 5.38
CA THR A 487 9.02 -7.91 5.26
C THR A 487 10.43 -7.70 5.81
N ASP A 488 10.77 -8.37 6.91
CA ASP A 488 12.10 -8.35 7.52
C ASP A 488 12.96 -9.51 7.00
N GLY A 489 13.95 -9.18 6.16
CA GLY A 489 14.92 -10.15 5.65
C GLY A 489 15.88 -10.73 6.69
N ASN A 490 15.87 -10.25 7.94
CA ASN A 490 16.68 -10.82 9.03
C ASN A 490 16.01 -12.01 9.71
N THR A 491 14.69 -12.00 9.82
CA THR A 491 13.90 -13.06 10.48
C THR A 491 13.10 -13.93 9.50
N GLU A 492 13.08 -13.58 8.22
CA GLU A 492 12.22 -14.21 7.19
C GLU A 492 10.73 -14.16 7.60
N GLN A 493 10.34 -13.09 8.28
CA GLN A 493 8.98 -12.81 8.74
C GLN A 493 8.42 -11.52 8.11
N VAL A 494 7.10 -11.43 8.09
CA VAL A 494 6.32 -10.31 7.57
C VAL A 494 5.46 -9.71 8.69
N LEU A 495 5.19 -8.40 8.61
CA LEU A 495 4.20 -7.74 9.47
C LEU A 495 2.84 -7.87 8.81
N GLU A 496 1.89 -8.57 9.42
CA GLU A 496 0.50 -8.62 8.99
C GLU A 496 -0.33 -7.64 9.85
N GLU A 497 -0.89 -6.61 9.22
CA GLU A 497 -1.95 -5.75 9.75
C GLU A 497 -3.31 -6.43 9.52
N GLY A 498 -4.36 -6.03 10.23
CA GLY A 498 -5.67 -6.63 10.00
C GLY A 498 -6.83 -6.02 10.75
N VAL A 499 -8.01 -6.48 10.39
CA VAL A 499 -9.34 -6.12 10.88
C VAL A 499 -10.11 -7.43 11.00
N GLY A 500 -10.88 -7.59 12.06
CA GLY A 500 -11.65 -8.80 12.29
C GLY A 500 -13.12 -8.60 11.93
N TYR A 501 -13.96 -9.31 12.66
CA TYR A 501 -15.38 -9.00 12.72
C TYR A 501 -15.61 -7.61 13.34
N VAL A 502 -16.68 -6.92 12.92
CA VAL A 502 -17.07 -5.64 13.53
C VAL A 502 -17.61 -5.87 14.95
N ASP A 503 -17.16 -5.04 15.88
CA ASP A 503 -17.60 -5.05 17.27
C ASP A 503 -18.75 -4.06 17.50
N LEU A 504 -19.36 -4.11 18.69
CA LEU A 504 -20.41 -3.18 19.10
C LEU A 504 -19.86 -2.14 20.07
N ILE A 505 -19.77 -0.88 19.65
CA ILE A 505 -19.51 0.25 20.55
C ILE A 505 -20.82 0.78 21.13
N VAL A 506 -20.76 1.33 22.34
CA VAL A 506 -21.89 1.94 23.05
C VAL A 506 -21.45 3.30 23.59
N VAL A 507 -22.10 4.37 23.13
CA VAL A 507 -21.65 5.77 23.32
C VAL A 507 -22.74 6.59 24.00
N ALA A 508 -22.42 7.23 25.12
CA ALA A 508 -23.32 8.17 25.78
C ALA A 508 -23.05 9.60 25.31
N TYR A 509 -24.05 10.24 24.71
CA TYR A 509 -23.95 11.60 24.17
C TYR A 509 -25.13 12.48 24.63
N LYS A 510 -25.00 13.79 24.49
CA LYS A 510 -25.95 14.77 25.04
C LYS A 510 -26.55 15.62 23.92
N LEU A 511 -27.87 15.77 23.92
CA LEU A 511 -28.62 16.62 22.99
C LEU A 511 -28.61 18.10 23.43
N PRO A 512 -28.86 19.06 22.49
CA PRO A 512 -28.98 20.48 22.81
C PRO A 512 -30.03 20.81 23.89
N ASP A 513 -31.10 20.01 24.00
CA ASP A 513 -32.14 20.17 25.03
C ASP A 513 -31.73 19.66 26.43
N GLY A 514 -30.53 19.11 26.56
CA GLY A 514 -29.96 18.63 27.81
C GLY A 514 -30.17 17.14 28.12
N ARG A 515 -30.98 16.41 27.33
CA ARG A 515 -31.11 14.95 27.48
C ARG A 515 -29.79 14.24 27.18
N ILE A 516 -29.52 13.14 27.88
CA ILE A 516 -28.46 12.20 27.55
C ILE A 516 -29.11 10.99 26.86
N LEU A 517 -28.57 10.59 25.72
CA LEU A 517 -28.92 9.38 24.99
C LEU A 517 -27.74 8.40 25.00
N VAL A 518 -28.03 7.15 24.65
CA VAL A 518 -27.02 6.12 24.41
C VAL A 518 -27.22 5.60 23.00
N GLY A 519 -26.23 5.82 22.14
CA GLY A 519 -26.14 5.17 20.83
C GLY A 519 -25.41 3.84 20.96
N ALA A 520 -25.72 2.90 20.08
CA ALA A 520 -24.97 1.66 19.91
C ALA A 520 -24.84 1.38 18.42
N GLY A 521 -23.66 0.94 17.97
CA GLY A 521 -23.36 0.78 16.55
C GLY A 521 -22.12 -0.06 16.29
N PRO A 522 -21.88 -0.45 15.02
CA PRO A 522 -20.67 -1.19 14.66
C PRO A 522 -19.42 -0.31 14.80
N VAL A 523 -18.31 -0.93 15.18
CA VAL A 523 -16.96 -0.34 15.11
C VAL A 523 -16.01 -1.38 14.51
N MET A 524 -15.00 -0.91 13.77
CA MET A 524 -13.97 -1.79 13.23
C MET A 524 -13.11 -2.34 14.36
N SER A 525 -12.66 -3.60 14.22
CA SER A 525 -11.59 -4.16 15.04
C SER A 525 -10.25 -4.05 14.31
N TYR A 526 -9.13 -4.12 15.01
CA TYR A 526 -7.79 -4.02 14.42
C TYR A 526 -6.83 -5.04 15.07
N TYR A 527 -5.86 -5.50 14.30
CA TYR A 527 -4.91 -6.59 14.56
C TYR A 527 -3.55 -6.22 13.93
N GLU A 528 -2.44 -6.55 14.60
CA GLU A 528 -1.08 -6.24 14.14
C GLU A 528 -0.16 -7.36 14.66
N PHE A 529 0.43 -8.17 13.77
CA PHE A 529 1.13 -9.40 14.15
C PHE A 529 2.23 -9.78 13.16
N LYS A 530 3.01 -10.83 13.46
CA LYS A 530 4.09 -11.32 12.60
C LYS A 530 3.80 -12.72 12.10
N GLN A 531 4.07 -12.96 10.82
CA GLN A 531 3.79 -14.20 10.10
C GLN A 531 5.04 -14.65 9.31
N PRO A 532 5.27 -15.94 9.02
CA PRO A 532 6.38 -16.38 8.16
C PRO A 532 6.24 -15.89 6.72
N MET A 533 7.35 -15.56 6.06
CA MET A 533 7.37 -15.09 4.67
C MET A 533 6.91 -16.13 3.64
N ASP A 534 7.01 -17.42 3.96
CA ASP A 534 6.52 -18.53 3.14
C ASP A 534 5.04 -18.90 3.42
N ASP A 535 4.43 -18.32 4.46
CA ASP A 535 3.02 -18.52 4.87
C ASP A 535 2.25 -17.19 4.94
N ARG A 536 2.62 -16.22 4.10
CA ARG A 536 1.92 -14.92 3.92
C ARG A 536 0.43 -15.15 3.72
N LEU A 537 -0.40 -14.49 4.52
CA LEU A 537 -1.82 -14.83 4.57
C LEU A 537 -2.54 -14.44 3.28
N THR A 538 -3.48 -15.30 2.89
CA THR A 538 -4.50 -14.96 1.91
C THR A 538 -5.77 -14.52 2.62
N ASP A 539 -6.61 -13.81 1.86
CA ASP A 539 -7.98 -13.50 2.22
C ASP A 539 -8.71 -14.70 2.84
N GLU A 540 -8.66 -15.84 2.18
CA GLU A 540 -9.28 -17.06 2.65
C GLU A 540 -8.68 -17.56 3.98
N ALA A 541 -7.34 -17.61 4.09
CA ALA A 541 -6.65 -18.13 5.27
C ALA A 541 -6.89 -17.33 6.57
N TRP A 542 -6.97 -15.99 6.50
CA TRP A 542 -7.23 -15.19 7.70
C TRP A 542 -8.64 -15.36 8.27
N ARG A 543 -9.65 -15.69 7.46
CA ARG A 543 -10.98 -16.05 7.99
C ARG A 543 -10.89 -17.32 8.84
N GLU A 544 -10.13 -18.30 8.34
CA GLU A 544 -9.90 -19.56 9.05
C GLU A 544 -9.09 -19.34 10.34
N LEU A 545 -8.17 -18.36 10.36
CA LEU A 545 -7.45 -17.95 11.58
C LEU A 545 -8.36 -17.20 12.57
N LEU A 546 -9.17 -16.24 12.11
CA LEU A 546 -10.17 -15.50 12.90
C LEU A 546 -11.18 -16.43 13.60
N ASP A 547 -11.64 -17.46 12.89
CA ASP A 547 -12.63 -18.42 13.39
C ASP A 547 -12.06 -19.50 14.33
N SER A 548 -10.72 -19.61 14.43
CA SER A 548 -10.05 -20.68 15.18
C SER A 548 -9.17 -20.21 16.35
N ASN A 549 -8.17 -19.37 16.07
CA ASN A 549 -7.25 -18.80 17.05
C ASN A 549 -6.62 -17.51 16.48
N PRO A 550 -7.36 -16.39 16.47
CA PRO A 550 -6.82 -15.11 16.02
C PRO A 550 -5.61 -14.69 16.87
N PRO A 551 -4.68 -13.89 16.31
CA PRO A 551 -3.69 -13.15 17.08
C PRO A 551 -4.35 -12.27 18.16
N ASP A 552 -3.58 -11.92 19.19
CA ASP A 552 -3.98 -10.89 20.14
C ASP A 552 -4.20 -9.56 19.42
N ARG A 553 -5.12 -8.73 19.94
CA ARG A 553 -5.33 -7.37 19.43
C ARG A 553 -4.24 -6.42 19.98
N PRO A 554 -3.92 -5.31 19.29
CA PRO A 554 -2.90 -4.37 19.71
C PRO A 554 -3.25 -3.76 21.07
N GLU A 555 -2.22 -3.46 21.86
CA GLU A 555 -2.37 -3.30 23.31
C GLU A 555 -3.37 -2.19 23.73
N TRP A 556 -3.45 -1.09 22.97
CA TRP A 556 -4.33 0.05 23.21
C TRP A 556 -5.82 -0.23 22.94
N ALA A 557 -6.15 -1.14 22.02
CA ALA A 557 -7.55 -1.45 21.68
C ALA A 557 -8.36 -1.96 22.88
N SER A 558 -7.69 -2.49 23.91
CA SER A 558 -8.27 -2.95 25.17
C SER A 558 -8.92 -1.84 26.02
N ASN A 559 -8.57 -0.57 25.81
CA ASN A 559 -9.21 0.58 26.47
C ASN A 559 -10.65 0.80 25.99
N VAL A 560 -10.90 0.56 24.70
CA VAL A 560 -12.17 0.82 24.02
C VAL A 560 -13.06 -0.43 24.01
N LEU A 561 -12.46 -1.61 23.77
CA LEU A 561 -13.15 -2.86 23.51
C LEU A 561 -12.81 -3.90 24.57
N ARG A 562 -13.79 -4.19 25.44
CA ARG A 562 -13.70 -5.34 26.35
C ARG A 562 -13.87 -6.64 25.56
N SER A 563 -12.97 -7.59 25.82
CA SER A 563 -13.16 -8.99 25.41
C SER A 563 -14.45 -9.58 25.99
N ARG A 564 -15.02 -10.56 25.27
CA ARG A 564 -16.21 -11.32 25.67
C ARG A 564 -15.88 -12.47 26.63
#